data_AF-A0A0D6IRN2-F1
#
_entry.id   AF-A0A0D6IRN2-F1
#
_cell.length_a   1.000
_cell.length_b   1.000
_cell.length_c   1.000
_cell.angle_alpha   90.00
_cell.angle_beta   90.00
_cell.angle_gamma   90.00
#
_symmetry.space_group_name_H-M   'P 1'
#
loop_
_entity.id
_entity.type
_entity.pdbx_description
1 polymer ?
#
loop_
_entity_poly.entity_id
_entity_poly.type
_entity_poly.pdbx_seq_one_letter_code
_entity_poly.pdbx_strand_id
1 'polypeptide(L)'
;MNQNLSLADTMRPTSEDLKKLRGKTRRTQAQTAAILGVGLRQVQRWEAGEQSMPPATWRFLQMCGHRLPSDFLVPEDGATRSWDLDSDTIRDTIEQGDFVHLQPVVGPMIQARVWLDRVHDGLIDEESYGGFVIGFPGHPEAGQEFGGFYIGERITFAKRNAVHVEQRTHTTASASNQKM
;
A
#
# COMPACT_ATOMS: atom_id res chain seq x y z
N MET A 1 -0.29 -32.93 5.88
CA MET A 1 0.73 -32.96 6.94
C MET A 1 0.51 -31.74 7.82
N ASN A 2 0.49 -31.98 9.13
CA ASN A 2 -0.20 -31.18 10.14
C ASN A 2 0.40 -29.80 10.40
N GLN A 3 -0.52 -28.88 10.74
CA GLN A 3 -0.27 -27.60 11.38
C GLN A 3 0.54 -27.80 12.68
N ASN A 4 1.64 -27.06 12.81
CA ASN A 4 2.24 -26.73 14.10
C ASN A 4 3.17 -25.52 13.91
N LEU A 5 2.62 -24.37 13.50
CA LEU A 5 3.28 -23.10 13.75
C LEU A 5 3.03 -22.75 15.22
N SER A 6 4.03 -23.05 16.05
CA SER A 6 4.18 -22.58 17.43
C SER A 6 3.86 -21.08 17.50
N LEU A 7 2.68 -20.75 18.04
CA LEU A 7 2.29 -19.37 18.36
C LEU A 7 3.20 -18.74 19.44
N ALA A 8 4.11 -19.50 20.06
CA ALA A 8 4.98 -19.04 21.15
C ALA A 8 6.41 -18.59 20.71
N ASP A 9 6.92 -19.03 19.56
CA ASP A 9 8.22 -18.55 19.03
C ASP A 9 8.14 -17.21 18.26
N THR A 10 6.93 -16.65 18.16
CA THR A 10 6.59 -15.51 17.29
C THR A 10 6.99 -14.12 17.81
N MET A 11 7.67 -14.02 18.97
CA MET A 11 7.98 -12.72 19.57
C MET A 11 9.30 -12.10 19.09
N ARG A 12 10.28 -12.89 18.67
CA ARG A 12 11.57 -12.37 18.18
C ARG A 12 11.82 -12.94 16.79
N PRO A 13 11.78 -12.12 15.73
CA PRO A 13 12.03 -12.64 14.38
C PRO A 13 13.47 -13.12 14.27
N THR A 14 13.65 -14.18 13.49
CA THR A 14 14.99 -14.58 13.05
C THR A 14 15.49 -13.63 11.96
N SER A 15 16.81 -13.65 11.73
CA SER A 15 17.42 -12.94 10.60
C SER A 15 16.86 -13.41 9.25
N GLU A 16 16.48 -14.69 9.14
CA GLU A 16 15.81 -15.23 7.97
C GLU A 16 14.39 -14.70 7.79
N ASP A 17 13.61 -14.58 8.87
CA ASP A 17 12.24 -14.05 8.79
C ASP A 17 12.24 -12.60 8.29
N LEU A 18 13.22 -11.80 8.76
CA LEU A 18 13.43 -10.44 8.29
C LEU A 18 13.77 -10.41 6.79
N LYS A 19 14.71 -11.25 6.33
CA LYS A 19 15.05 -11.37 4.90
C LYS A 19 13.87 -11.84 4.06
N LYS A 20 13.09 -12.81 4.55
CA LYS A 20 11.89 -13.33 3.88
C LYS A 20 10.83 -12.24 3.76
N LEU A 21 10.53 -11.52 4.84
CA LEU A 21 9.55 -10.43 4.82
C LEU A 21 10.00 -9.29 3.89
N ARG A 22 11.29 -8.93 3.95
CA ARG A 22 11.87 -7.92 3.07
C ARG A 22 11.84 -8.35 1.60
N GLY A 23 12.14 -9.62 1.31
CA GLY A 23 12.07 -10.20 -0.03
C GLY A 23 10.63 -10.23 -0.57
N LYS A 24 9.67 -10.66 0.27
CA LYS A 24 8.23 -10.64 -0.05
C LYS A 24 7.75 -9.24 -0.39
N THR A 25 8.24 -8.23 0.33
CA THR A 25 7.90 -6.82 0.10
C THR A 25 8.81 -6.13 -0.92
N ARG A 26 9.78 -6.85 -1.49
CA ARG A 26 10.81 -6.35 -2.43
C ARG A 26 11.56 -5.11 -1.95
N ARG A 27 11.75 -4.97 -0.65
CA ARG A 27 12.43 -3.81 -0.07
C ARG A 27 13.94 -4.00 -0.01
N THR A 28 14.67 -2.90 -0.12
CA THR A 28 16.09 -2.87 0.21
C THR A 28 16.29 -2.74 1.72
N GLN A 29 17.50 -3.02 2.21
CA GLN A 29 17.85 -2.79 3.61
C GLN A 29 17.70 -1.30 3.98
N ALA A 30 18.00 -0.38 3.05
CA ALA A 30 17.86 1.06 3.24
C ALA A 30 16.39 1.49 3.36
N GLN A 31 15.51 0.96 2.51
CA GLN A 31 14.06 1.21 2.62
C GLN A 31 13.51 0.66 3.93
N THR A 32 13.93 -0.55 4.32
CA THR A 32 13.54 -1.15 5.61
C THR A 32 13.98 -0.28 6.79
N ALA A 33 15.18 0.29 6.72
CA ALA A 33 15.70 1.19 7.74
C ALA A 33 14.88 2.50 7.84
N ALA A 34 14.53 3.09 6.69
CA ALA A 34 13.71 4.30 6.61
C ALA A 34 12.32 4.08 7.21
N ILE A 35 11.66 2.95 6.89
CA ILE A 35 10.36 2.58 7.45
C ILE A 35 10.43 2.49 8.97
N LEU A 36 11.44 1.80 9.48
CA LEU A 36 11.60 1.56 10.91
C LEU A 36 12.15 2.77 11.69
N GLY A 37 12.53 3.86 11.01
CA GLY A 37 13.17 5.02 11.63
C GLY A 37 14.54 4.70 12.26
N VAL A 38 15.26 3.71 11.72
CA VAL A 38 16.58 3.27 12.23
C VAL A 38 17.68 3.44 11.19
N GLY A 39 18.94 3.38 11.61
CA GLY A 39 20.07 3.43 10.66
C GLY A 39 20.23 2.14 9.86
N LEU A 40 20.74 2.23 8.62
CA LEU A 40 21.00 1.08 7.73
C LEU A 40 21.83 -0.03 8.41
N ARG A 41 22.87 0.36 9.15
CA ARG A 41 23.75 -0.58 9.86
C ARG A 41 23.00 -1.42 10.90
N GLN A 42 21.93 -0.89 11.48
CA GLN A 42 21.09 -1.61 12.43
C GLN A 42 20.34 -2.76 11.74
N VAL A 43 19.78 -2.50 10.55
CA VAL A 43 19.11 -3.52 9.73
C VAL A 43 20.10 -4.60 9.28
N GLN A 44 21.31 -4.21 8.87
CA GLN A 44 22.36 -5.15 8.50
C GLN A 44 22.73 -6.10 9.64
N ARG A 45 22.87 -5.57 10.87
CA ARG A 45 23.13 -6.39 12.08
C ARG A 45 22.01 -7.38 12.37
N TRP A 46 20.76 -6.95 12.23
CA TRP A 46 19.60 -7.83 12.39
C TRP A 46 19.57 -8.94 11.32
N GLU A 47 19.82 -8.61 10.05
CA GLU A 47 19.86 -9.58 8.95
C GLU A 47 21.10 -10.50 8.97
N ALA A 48 22.19 -10.07 9.62
CA ALA A 48 23.37 -10.89 9.86
C ALA A 48 23.22 -11.82 11.07
N GLY A 49 22.19 -11.60 11.91
CA GLY A 49 22.02 -12.33 13.18
C GLY A 49 22.96 -11.86 14.30
N GLU A 50 23.71 -10.78 14.09
CA GLU A 50 24.59 -10.18 15.11
C GLU A 50 23.80 -9.55 16.25
N GLN A 51 22.55 -9.11 15.98
CA GLN A 51 21.63 -8.58 16.98
C GLN A 51 20.21 -9.08 16.71
N SER A 52 19.43 -9.26 17.77
CA SER A 52 18.02 -9.59 17.65
C SER A 52 17.19 -8.32 17.43
N MET A 53 16.24 -8.36 16.51
CA MET A 53 15.29 -7.26 16.30
C MET A 53 14.28 -7.22 17.46
N PRO A 54 13.99 -6.05 18.04
CA PRO A 54 12.98 -5.93 19.08
C PRO A 54 11.59 -6.38 18.59
N PRO A 55 10.79 -7.06 19.44
CA PRO A 55 9.45 -7.54 19.07
C PRO A 55 8.50 -6.45 18.55
N ALA A 56 8.55 -5.25 19.13
CA ALA A 56 7.73 -4.12 18.69
C ALA A 56 8.12 -3.64 17.29
N THR A 57 9.42 -3.56 16.99
CA THR A 57 9.95 -3.22 15.67
C THR A 57 9.55 -4.28 14.63
N TRP A 58 9.57 -5.56 15.01
CA TRP A 58 9.13 -6.63 14.14
C TRP A 58 7.64 -6.52 13.80
N ARG A 59 6.78 -6.34 14.80
CA ARG A 59 5.34 -6.16 14.58
C ARG A 59 5.06 -4.94 13.72
N PHE A 60 5.76 -3.83 13.98
CA PHE A 60 5.65 -2.63 13.16
C PHE A 60 6.03 -2.91 11.70
N LEU A 61 7.14 -3.60 11.45
CA LEU A 61 7.54 -4.00 10.10
C LEU A 61 6.52 -4.92 9.42
N GLN A 62 5.90 -5.84 10.16
CA GLN A 62 4.84 -6.72 9.66
C GLN A 62 3.57 -5.94 9.29
N MET A 63 3.20 -4.92 10.07
CA MET A 63 2.10 -4.01 9.73
C MET A 63 2.45 -3.15 8.51
N CYS A 64 3.69 -2.70 8.42
CA CYS A 64 4.26 -2.07 7.23
C CYS A 64 4.53 -3.07 6.08
N GLY A 65 4.16 -4.35 6.22
CA GLY A 65 4.24 -5.37 5.19
C GLY A 65 3.33 -5.10 3.99
N HIS A 66 2.42 -4.12 4.13
CA HIS A 66 1.66 -3.51 3.05
C HIS A 66 2.51 -2.44 2.35
N ARG A 67 2.32 -2.23 1.04
CA ARG A 67 3.07 -1.22 0.27
C ARG A 67 2.87 0.15 0.91
N LEU A 68 3.93 0.94 1.02
CA LEU A 68 3.93 2.27 1.63
C LEU A 68 4.07 3.35 0.56
N PRO A 69 3.75 4.63 0.87
CA PRO A 69 3.99 5.75 -0.05
C PRO A 69 5.39 5.78 -0.65
N SER A 70 6.41 5.39 0.12
CA SER A 70 7.82 5.32 -0.33
C SER A 70 8.12 4.23 -1.37
N ASP A 71 7.20 3.27 -1.54
CA ASP A 71 7.34 2.20 -2.54
C ASP A 71 6.84 2.66 -3.92
N PHE A 72 6.28 3.87 -4.03
CA PHE A 72 5.77 4.47 -5.25
C PHE A 72 6.56 5.73 -5.63
N LEU A 73 6.72 5.93 -6.93
CA LEU A 73 7.31 7.15 -7.47
C LEU A 73 6.38 8.35 -7.23
N VAL A 74 6.97 9.54 -7.32
CA VAL A 74 6.26 10.81 -7.40
C VAL A 74 6.42 11.27 -8.85
N PRO A 75 5.35 11.37 -9.65
CA PRO A 75 5.45 11.87 -11.02
C PRO A 75 5.96 13.31 -11.03
N GLU A 76 6.88 13.63 -11.94
CA GLU A 76 7.49 14.97 -12.06
C GLU A 76 6.45 16.07 -12.35
N ASP A 77 5.42 15.73 -13.14
CA ASP A 77 4.35 16.65 -13.54
C ASP A 77 3.13 16.63 -12.60
N GLY A 78 3.22 15.92 -11.47
CA GLY A 78 2.09 15.69 -10.57
C GLY A 78 1.04 14.73 -11.15
N ALA A 79 -0.08 14.59 -10.44
CA ALA A 79 -1.16 13.69 -10.84
C ALA A 79 -1.94 14.27 -12.03
N THR A 80 -2.04 13.49 -13.12
CA THR A 80 -2.94 13.80 -14.23
C THR A 80 -4.37 13.40 -13.87
N ARG A 81 -5.38 14.14 -14.37
CA ARG A 81 -6.80 13.81 -14.20
C ARG A 81 -7.43 13.63 -15.58
N SER A 82 -8.07 12.50 -15.83
CA SER A 82 -8.93 12.30 -17.00
C SER A 82 -10.35 12.31 -16.48
N TRP A 83 -11.06 13.40 -16.77
CA TRP A 83 -12.43 13.58 -16.35
C TRP A 83 -13.35 12.82 -17.30
N ASP A 84 -14.00 11.78 -16.80
CA ASP A 84 -15.23 11.30 -17.43
C ASP A 84 -16.41 12.06 -16.81
N LEU A 85 -16.86 13.13 -17.46
CA LEU A 85 -17.91 14.01 -16.92
C LEU A 85 -19.24 13.30 -16.65
N ASP A 86 -19.46 12.12 -17.22
CA ASP A 86 -20.66 11.31 -16.99
C ASP A 86 -20.56 10.49 -15.68
N SER A 87 -19.35 10.15 -15.25
CA SER A 87 -19.12 9.29 -14.09
C SER A 87 -18.32 9.95 -12.97
N ASP A 88 -17.73 11.12 -13.20
CA ASP A 88 -16.84 11.80 -12.27
C ASP A 88 -17.44 13.05 -11.59
N THR A 89 -17.04 13.29 -10.33
CA THR A 89 -17.31 14.54 -9.62
C THR A 89 -16.04 15.37 -9.54
N ILE A 90 -16.05 16.61 -10.02
CA ILE A 90 -14.87 17.50 -9.96
C ILE A 90 -14.57 17.88 -8.50
N ARG A 91 -13.53 17.28 -7.92
CA ARG A 91 -13.02 17.64 -6.59
C ARG A 91 -11.51 17.52 -6.48
N ASP A 92 -10.92 18.19 -5.48
CA ASP A 92 -9.46 18.16 -5.25
C ASP A 92 -8.99 17.08 -4.28
N THR A 93 -9.93 16.33 -3.72
CA THR A 93 -9.70 15.22 -2.79
C THR A 93 -9.68 13.88 -3.53
N ILE A 94 -9.03 12.89 -2.91
CA ILE A 94 -9.18 11.48 -3.26
C ILE A 94 -10.08 10.90 -2.15
N GLU A 95 -11.16 10.21 -2.51
CA GLU A 95 -12.11 9.59 -1.57
C GLU A 95 -12.31 8.11 -1.87
N GLN A 96 -12.96 7.43 -0.94
CA GLN A 96 -13.30 6.03 -0.98
C GLN A 96 -14.12 5.70 -2.23
N GLY A 97 -13.64 4.75 -3.02
CA GLY A 97 -14.27 4.34 -4.27
C GLY A 97 -13.59 4.91 -5.52
N ASP A 98 -12.77 5.95 -5.39
CA ASP A 98 -11.94 6.45 -6.49
C ASP A 98 -10.96 5.39 -6.97
N PHE A 99 -10.54 5.53 -8.24
CA PHE A 99 -9.41 4.77 -8.77
C PHE A 99 -8.19 5.65 -8.90
N VAL A 100 -7.05 5.09 -8.52
CA VAL A 100 -5.75 5.74 -8.67
C VAL A 100 -4.81 4.84 -9.44
N HIS A 101 -4.00 5.44 -10.30
CA HIS A 101 -2.88 4.74 -10.93
C HIS A 101 -1.61 5.14 -10.19
N LEU A 102 -0.82 4.14 -9.81
CA LEU A 102 0.41 4.31 -9.06
C LEU A 102 1.55 3.63 -9.81
N GLN A 103 2.70 4.29 -9.88
CA GLN A 103 3.92 3.70 -10.42
C GLN A 103 4.82 3.26 -9.28
N PRO A 104 4.97 1.94 -9.03
CA PRO A 104 5.96 1.45 -8.08
C PRO A 104 7.38 1.84 -8.50
N VAL A 105 8.27 2.02 -7.53
CA VAL A 105 9.72 2.19 -7.79
C VAL A 105 10.28 0.98 -8.55
N VAL A 106 9.75 -0.21 -8.26
CA VAL A 106 10.09 -1.45 -8.93
C VAL A 106 8.80 -2.20 -9.25
N GLY A 107 8.47 -2.31 -10.54
CA GLY A 107 7.33 -3.08 -11.01
C GLY A 107 6.49 -2.34 -12.05
N PRO A 108 5.41 -3.00 -12.52
CA PRO A 108 4.46 -2.41 -13.45
C PRO A 108 3.63 -1.33 -12.76
N MET A 109 3.07 -0.43 -13.55
CA MET A 109 2.02 0.46 -13.07
C MET A 109 0.84 -0.37 -12.56
N ILE A 110 0.24 0.09 -11.46
CA ILE A 110 -0.92 -0.57 -10.86
C ILE A 110 -2.10 0.40 -10.82
N GLN A 111 -3.30 -0.15 -10.98
CA GLN A 111 -4.56 0.54 -10.67
C GLN A 111 -5.05 0.05 -9.32
N ALA A 112 -5.42 0.97 -8.44
CA ALA A 112 -5.95 0.66 -7.12
C ALA A 112 -7.28 1.37 -6.87
N ARG A 113 -8.19 0.69 -6.19
CA ARG A 113 -9.43 1.28 -5.67
C ARG A 113 -9.21 1.76 -4.25
N VAL A 114 -9.54 3.02 -3.99
CA VAL A 114 -9.42 3.64 -2.67
C VAL A 114 -10.45 3.05 -1.73
N TRP A 115 -9.99 2.65 -0.54
CA TRP A 115 -10.84 2.11 0.53
C TRP A 115 -10.74 2.94 1.81
N LEU A 116 -9.57 3.51 2.11
CA LEU A 116 -9.38 4.42 3.23
C LEU A 116 -9.03 5.81 2.69
N ASP A 117 -9.75 6.81 3.14
CA ASP A 117 -9.58 8.20 2.70
C ASP A 117 -9.52 9.21 3.86
N ARG A 118 -9.14 10.44 3.54
CA ARG A 118 -8.95 11.50 4.54
C ARG A 118 -10.25 12.17 4.98
N VAL A 119 -11.28 12.13 4.14
CA VAL A 119 -12.56 12.80 4.37
C VAL A 119 -13.38 12.03 5.41
N HIS A 120 -13.28 10.71 5.40
CA HIS A 120 -14.10 9.81 6.20
C HIS A 120 -13.34 9.16 7.36
N ASP A 121 -12.04 8.86 7.23
CA ASP A 121 -11.33 8.02 8.22
C ASP A 121 -10.43 8.77 9.20
N GLY A 122 -10.33 10.10 9.13
CA GLY A 122 -9.63 10.92 10.15
C GLY A 122 -8.16 10.54 10.34
N LEU A 123 -7.46 10.16 9.27
CA LEU A 123 -6.06 9.72 9.31
C LEU A 123 -5.12 10.81 9.83
N ILE A 124 -4.28 10.45 10.81
CA ILE A 124 -3.40 11.34 11.58
C ILE A 124 -2.29 11.94 10.71
N ASP A 125 -1.84 11.23 9.68
CA ASP A 125 -0.89 11.72 8.71
C ASP A 125 -1.59 12.36 7.52
N GLU A 126 -1.47 13.68 7.43
CA GLU A 126 -1.18 14.49 6.23
C GLU A 126 -1.58 14.02 4.82
N GLU A 127 -1.18 12.79 4.50
CA GLU A 127 -0.90 12.38 3.15
C GLU A 127 -1.26 10.94 2.85
N SER A 128 -1.51 10.06 3.83
CA SER A 128 -1.66 8.62 3.57
C SER A 128 -3.09 8.24 3.20
N TYR A 129 -3.24 7.48 2.11
CA TYR A 129 -4.46 6.84 1.63
C TYR A 129 -4.28 5.33 1.62
N GLY A 130 -5.38 4.58 1.69
CA GLY A 130 -5.37 3.13 1.58
C GLY A 130 -6.19 2.64 0.39
N GLY A 131 -5.71 1.60 -0.28
CA GLY A 131 -6.40 1.01 -1.42
C GLY A 131 -6.14 -0.47 -1.62
N PHE A 132 -6.89 -1.05 -2.56
CA PHE A 132 -6.71 -2.40 -3.05
C PHE A 132 -6.29 -2.38 -4.50
N VAL A 133 -5.27 -3.15 -4.87
CA VAL A 133 -4.90 -3.35 -6.28
C VAL A 133 -6.05 -4.03 -7.01
N ILE A 134 -6.49 -3.45 -8.12
CA ILE A 134 -7.60 -3.96 -8.95
C ILE A 134 -7.22 -4.24 -10.39
N GLY A 135 -6.03 -3.83 -10.83
CA GLY A 135 -5.59 -4.06 -12.21
C GLY A 135 -4.18 -3.57 -12.50
N PHE A 136 -3.74 -3.85 -13.73
CA PHE A 136 -2.43 -3.48 -14.27
C PHE A 136 -2.63 -2.72 -15.59
N PRO A 137 -2.69 -1.37 -15.55
CA PRO A 137 -2.87 -0.56 -16.75
C PRO A 137 -1.83 -0.88 -17.82
N GLY A 138 -2.29 -1.00 -19.07
CA GLY A 138 -1.44 -1.38 -20.21
C GLY A 138 -1.13 -2.88 -20.34
N HIS A 139 -1.60 -3.71 -19.40
CA HIS A 139 -1.36 -5.15 -19.36
C HIS A 139 -2.66 -5.95 -19.12
N PRO A 140 -3.62 -5.94 -20.06
CA PRO A 140 -4.88 -6.69 -19.91
C PRO A 140 -4.69 -8.21 -19.85
N GLU A 141 -3.56 -8.73 -20.32
CA GLU A 141 -3.15 -10.13 -20.21
C GLU A 141 -2.70 -10.53 -18.80
N ALA A 142 -2.42 -9.55 -17.94
CA ALA A 142 -2.03 -9.80 -16.56
C ALA A 142 -3.19 -10.45 -15.82
N GLY A 143 -2.97 -11.67 -15.33
CA GLY A 143 -3.92 -12.40 -14.50
C GLY A 143 -3.97 -11.88 -13.07
N GLN A 144 -4.07 -12.80 -12.10
CA GLN A 144 -4.20 -12.44 -10.69
C GLN A 144 -2.94 -11.80 -10.07
N GLU A 145 -1.77 -12.03 -10.66
CA GLU A 145 -0.49 -11.51 -10.18
C GLU A 145 0.37 -11.03 -11.37
N PHE A 146 0.98 -9.86 -11.23
CA PHE A 146 1.90 -9.32 -12.23
C PHE A 146 2.97 -8.45 -11.57
N GLY A 147 4.24 -8.69 -11.94
CA GLY A 147 5.36 -7.90 -11.44
C GLY A 147 5.57 -7.90 -9.92
N GLY A 148 5.00 -8.88 -9.20
CA GLY A 148 5.06 -8.97 -7.73
C GLY A 148 3.98 -8.17 -6.99
N PHE A 149 2.92 -7.80 -7.70
CA PHE A 149 1.66 -7.30 -7.16
C PHE A 149 0.56 -8.28 -7.50
N TYR A 150 -0.45 -8.41 -6.63
CA TYR A 150 -1.62 -9.25 -6.89
C TYR A 150 -2.93 -8.47 -6.72
N ILE A 151 -3.95 -8.86 -7.48
CA ILE A 151 -5.29 -8.27 -7.36
C ILE A 151 -5.84 -8.57 -5.95
N GLY A 152 -6.30 -7.52 -5.26
CA GLY A 152 -6.73 -7.55 -3.87
C GLY A 152 -5.61 -7.23 -2.85
N GLU A 153 -4.38 -6.97 -3.29
CA GLU A 153 -3.30 -6.54 -2.41
C GLU A 153 -3.63 -5.20 -1.75
N ARG A 154 -3.46 -5.12 -0.43
CA ARG A 154 -3.59 -3.87 0.34
C ARG A 154 -2.34 -3.02 0.18
N ILE A 155 -2.54 -1.77 -0.20
CA ILE A 155 -1.50 -0.78 -0.36
C ILE A 155 -1.86 0.50 0.38
N THR A 156 -0.82 1.27 0.72
CA THR A 156 -0.94 2.64 1.20
C THR A 156 -0.08 3.53 0.32
N PHE A 157 -0.56 4.73 0.03
CA PHE A 157 0.09 5.67 -0.90
C PHE A 157 -0.20 7.10 -0.47
N ALA A 158 0.64 8.05 -0.91
CA ALA A 158 0.37 9.47 -0.69
C ALA A 158 -0.34 10.11 -1.89
N LYS A 159 -1.06 11.22 -1.68
CA LYS A 159 -1.67 11.99 -2.79
C LYS A 159 -0.66 12.27 -3.91
N ARG A 160 0.57 12.65 -3.54
CA ARG A 160 1.66 12.93 -4.48
C ARG A 160 2.15 11.71 -5.27
N ASN A 161 1.82 10.49 -4.85
CA ASN A 161 2.19 9.28 -5.59
C ASN A 161 1.23 8.96 -6.74
N ALA A 162 0.02 9.55 -6.73
CA ALA A 162 -0.95 9.31 -7.78
C ALA A 162 -0.45 9.86 -9.12
N VAL A 163 -0.31 8.98 -10.11
CA VAL A 163 -0.01 9.35 -11.50
C VAL A 163 -1.30 9.77 -12.21
N HIS A 164 -2.38 9.07 -11.89
CA HIS A 164 -3.70 9.30 -12.43
C HIS A 164 -4.77 9.12 -11.36
N VAL A 165 -5.86 9.89 -11.43
CA VAL A 165 -7.04 9.73 -10.56
C VAL A 165 -8.32 9.78 -11.39
N GLU A 166 -9.17 8.77 -11.23
CA GLU A 166 -10.54 8.69 -11.75
C GLU A 166 -11.50 8.83 -10.55
N GLN A 167 -12.34 9.88 -10.54
CA GLN A 167 -13.10 10.31 -9.36
C GLN A 167 -14.56 9.90 -9.44
N ARG A 168 -14.90 8.67 -9.06
CA ARG A 168 -16.27 8.17 -9.17
C ARG A 168 -17.28 9.07 -8.45
N THR A 169 -18.39 9.32 -9.12
CA THR A 169 -19.60 9.85 -8.50
C THR A 169 -19.98 8.93 -7.35
N HIS A 170 -19.95 9.48 -6.13
CA HIS A 170 -20.66 8.86 -5.02
C HIS A 170 -22.14 8.92 -5.39
N THR A 171 -22.69 7.84 -5.93
CA THR A 171 -24.13 7.64 -5.90
C THR A 171 -24.49 7.54 -4.44
N THR A 172 -24.75 8.69 -3.82
CA THR A 172 -25.38 8.80 -2.52
C THR A 172 -26.62 7.94 -2.64
N ALA A 173 -26.61 6.77 -1.99
CA ALA A 173 -27.79 5.94 -1.89
C ALA A 173 -28.86 6.84 -1.29
N SER A 174 -29.78 7.31 -2.14
CA SER A 174 -30.89 8.12 -1.71
C SER A 174 -31.61 7.30 -0.66
N ALA A 175 -31.60 7.80 0.57
CA ALA A 175 -32.40 7.26 1.65
C ALA A 175 -33.85 7.31 1.19
N SER A 176 -34.34 6.18 0.68
CA SER A 176 -35.75 5.93 0.41
C SER A 176 -36.47 5.90 1.75
N ASN A 177 -36.78 7.09 2.25
CA ASN A 177 -37.69 7.31 3.34
C ASN A 177 -39.10 7.08 2.78
N GLN A 178 -39.49 5.80 2.62
CA GLN A 178 -40.86 5.45 2.29
C GLN A 178 -41.65 5.28 3.58
N LYS A 179 -42.42 6.34 3.89
CA LYS A 179 -43.53 6.34 4.83
C LYS A 179 -44.35 5.05 4.73
N MET A 180 -44.63 4.46 5.89
CA MET A 180 -45.96 3.94 6.24
C MET A 180 -46.14 4.04 7.75
#